data_AF-A0A5Q4GFT5-F1
#
_entry.id   AF-A0A5Q4GFT5-F1
#
_cell.length_a   1.000
_cell.length_b   1.000
_cell.length_c   1.000
_cell.angle_alpha   90.00
_cell.angle_beta   90.00
_cell.angle_gamma   90.00
#
_symmetry.space_group_name_H-M   'P 1'
#
loop_
_entity.id
_entity.type
_entity.pdbx_description
1 polymer ?
#
loop_
_entity_poly.entity_id
_entity_poly.type
_entity_poly.pdbx_seq_one_letter_code
_entity_poly.pdbx_strand_id
1 'polypeptide(L)'
;MNIEEYLTWRKGAGDLPLARQLQAAIAATGQSTHAVAQASGVAAPVLQRFVKGERGITLETAGRLAAYLGLALLPATQGDAGKNEG
;
A
#
# COMPACT_ATOMS: atom_id res chain seq x y z
N MET A 1 -6.38 9.64 17.50
CA MET A 1 -6.50 9.92 16.06
C MET A 1 -7.31 11.20 15.92
N ASN A 2 -6.70 12.26 15.40
CA ASN A 2 -7.36 13.56 15.30
C ASN A 2 -8.28 13.61 14.05
N ILE A 3 -9.15 14.61 13.98
CA ILE A 3 -10.12 14.77 12.87
C ILE A 3 -9.42 15.00 11.53
N GLU A 4 -8.34 15.78 11.49
CA GLU A 4 -7.55 16.00 10.27
C GLU A 4 -6.95 14.68 9.77
N GLU A 5 -6.42 13.86 10.68
CA GLU A 5 -5.87 12.52 10.44
C GLU A 5 -6.93 11.56 9.87
N TYR A 6 -8.16 11.63 10.39
CA TYR A 6 -9.31 10.87 9.90
C TYR A 6 -9.79 11.35 8.52
N LEU A 7 -9.73 12.66 8.26
CA LEU A 7 -10.10 13.24 6.97
C LEU A 7 -9.03 12.94 5.90
N THR A 8 -7.74 12.92 6.25
CA THR A 8 -6.66 12.41 5.39
C THR A 8 -6.90 10.95 5.04
N TRP A 9 -7.32 10.11 6.00
CA TRP A 9 -7.65 8.70 5.76
C TRP A 9 -8.79 8.50 4.74
N ARG A 10 -9.73 9.46 4.68
CA ARG A 10 -10.88 9.43 3.75
C ARG A 10 -10.54 9.92 2.33
N LYS A 11 -9.47 10.69 2.15
CA LYS A 11 -9.10 11.33 0.89
C LYS A 11 -7.96 10.54 0.23
N GLY A 12 -8.29 9.37 -0.33
CA GLY A 12 -7.35 8.54 -1.10
C GLY A 12 -6.58 7.54 -0.24
N ALA A 13 -7.13 6.33 -0.08
CA ALA A 13 -6.50 5.24 0.68
C ALA A 13 -5.12 4.81 0.12
N GLY A 14 -4.72 5.29 -1.06
CA GLY A 14 -3.38 5.13 -1.61
C GLY A 14 -2.30 5.97 -0.92
N ASP A 15 -2.66 6.95 -0.08
CA ASP A 15 -1.71 7.83 0.64
C ASP A 15 -1.37 7.36 2.06
N LEU A 16 -1.96 6.25 2.53
CA LEU A 16 -1.65 5.71 3.85
C LEU A 16 -0.22 5.14 3.89
N PRO A 17 0.53 5.28 5.00
CA PRO A 17 1.90 4.76 5.09
C PRO A 17 2.04 3.29 4.70
N LEU A 18 1.08 2.44 5.11
CA LEU A 18 1.05 1.03 4.72
C LEU A 18 0.79 0.84 3.21
N ALA A 19 -0.14 1.59 2.63
CA ALA A 19 -0.44 1.51 1.20
C ALA A 19 0.77 1.95 0.37
N ARG A 20 1.46 3.01 0.79
CA ARG A 20 2.69 3.52 0.17
C ARG A 20 3.83 2.52 0.24
N GLN A 21 4.02 1.85 1.38
CA GLN A 21 4.99 0.75 1.51
C GLN A 21 4.69 -0.39 0.54
N LEU A 22 3.42 -0.81 0.45
CA LEU A 22 3.02 -1.87 -0.47
C LEU A 22 3.18 -1.47 -1.94
N GLN A 23 2.82 -0.23 -2.30
CA GLN A 23 3.06 0.32 -3.65
C GLN A 23 4.55 0.35 -3.99
N ALA A 24 5.40 0.78 -3.06
CA ALA A 24 6.86 0.80 -3.25
C ALA A 24 7.42 -0.62 -3.44
N ALA A 25 6.95 -1.59 -2.65
CA ALA A 25 7.36 -2.98 -2.81
C ALA A 25 6.95 -3.57 -4.17
N ILE A 26 5.75 -3.23 -4.67
CA ILE A 26 5.33 -3.60 -6.03
C ILE A 26 6.25 -2.97 -7.08
N ALA A 27 6.58 -1.68 -6.95
CA ALA A 27 7.46 -0.98 -7.89
C ALA A 27 8.88 -1.57 -7.89
N ALA A 28 9.41 -1.96 -6.74
CA ALA A 28 10.74 -2.54 -6.58
C ALA A 28 10.92 -3.88 -7.32
N THR A 29 9.83 -4.57 -7.67
CA THR A 29 9.91 -5.80 -8.50
C THR A 29 10.42 -5.53 -9.92
N GLY A 30 10.29 -4.30 -10.44
CA GLY A 30 10.57 -3.97 -11.84
C GLY A 30 9.60 -4.61 -12.84
N GLN A 31 8.57 -5.33 -12.37
CA GLN A 31 7.61 -6.01 -13.21
C GLN A 31 6.46 -5.09 -13.60
N SER A 32 5.80 -5.39 -14.72
CA SER A 32 4.56 -4.70 -15.08
C SER A 32 3.47 -5.01 -14.05
N THR A 33 2.57 -4.04 -13.83
CA THR A 33 1.42 -4.22 -12.94
C THR A 33 0.57 -5.44 -13.34
N HIS A 34 0.47 -5.73 -14.63
CA HIS A 34 -0.24 -6.91 -15.12
C HIS A 34 0.45 -8.23 -14.71
N ALA A 35 1.78 -8.29 -14.80
CA ALA A 35 2.54 -9.47 -14.38
C ALA A 35 2.40 -9.72 -12.87
N VAL A 36 2.48 -8.67 -12.05
CA VAL A 36 2.26 -8.76 -10.59
C VAL A 36 0.83 -9.19 -10.28
N ALA A 37 -0.17 -8.63 -10.97
CA ALA A 37 -1.58 -9.01 -10.80
C ALA A 37 -1.79 -10.51 -11.08
N GLN A 38 -1.25 -11.01 -12.19
CA GLN A 38 -1.34 -12.42 -12.56
C GLN A 38 -0.63 -13.32 -11.54
N ALA A 39 0.59 -12.98 -11.14
CA ALA A 39 1.39 -13.81 -10.23
C ALA A 39 0.84 -13.83 -8.79
N SER A 40 0.23 -12.73 -8.34
CA SER A 40 -0.41 -12.63 -7.01
C SER A 40 -1.86 -13.11 -6.97
N GLY A 41 -2.46 -13.42 -8.13
CA GLY A 41 -3.87 -13.78 -8.23
C GLY A 41 -4.82 -12.62 -7.90
N VAL A 42 -4.37 -11.37 -8.09
CA VAL A 42 -5.18 -10.15 -7.90
C VAL A 42 -5.69 -9.66 -9.25
N ALA A 43 -6.93 -9.18 -9.30
CA ALA A 43 -7.50 -8.61 -10.52
C ALA A 43 -6.70 -7.37 -10.98
N ALA A 44 -6.24 -7.37 -12.24
CA ALA A 44 -5.43 -6.28 -12.78
C ALA A 44 -6.06 -4.87 -12.66
N PRO A 45 -7.38 -4.67 -12.87
CA PRO A 45 -8.01 -3.36 -12.66
C PRO A 45 -7.96 -2.87 -11.20
N VAL A 46 -8.00 -3.79 -10.23
CA VAL A 46 -7.88 -3.47 -8.81
C VAL A 46 -6.45 -3.01 -8.52
N LEU A 47 -5.45 -3.77 -8.98
CA LEU A 47 -4.05 -3.44 -8.75
C LEU A 47 -3.65 -2.13 -9.43
N GLN A 48 -4.11 -1.86 -10.65
CA GLN A 48 -3.84 -0.59 -11.35
C GLN A 48 -4.38 0.61 -10.58
N ARG A 49 -5.64 0.58 -10.15
CA ARG A 49 -6.25 1.67 -9.37
C ARG A 49 -5.53 1.88 -8.04
N PHE A 50 -5.08 0.79 -7.42
CA PHE A 50 -4.30 0.84 -6.18
C PHE A 50 -2.93 1.49 -6.36
N VAL A 51 -2.17 1.05 -7.37
CA VAL A 51 -0.83 1.60 -7.66
C VAL A 51 -0.90 3.08 -8.06
N LYS A 52 -1.97 3.49 -8.75
CA LYS A 52 -2.23 4.90 -9.08
C LYS A 52 -2.77 5.73 -7.91
N GLY A 53 -3.06 5.12 -6.76
CA GLY A 53 -3.65 5.79 -5.59
C GLY A 53 -5.11 6.19 -5.75
N GLU A 54 -5.78 5.79 -6.85
CA GLU A 54 -7.17 6.11 -7.15
C GLU A 54 -8.15 5.41 -6.19
N ARG A 55 -7.77 4.22 -5.69
CA ARG A 55 -8.61 3.45 -4.75
C ARG A 55 -7.76 2.59 -3.83
N GLY A 56 -8.22 2.43 -2.59
CA GLY A 56 -7.69 1.40 -1.69
C GLY A 56 -8.05 -0.01 -2.12
N ILE A 57 -7.47 -0.98 -1.43
CA ILE A 57 -7.72 -2.42 -1.62
C ILE A 57 -8.24 -3.05 -0.34
N THR A 58 -8.83 -4.24 -0.45
CA THR A 58 -9.22 -5.03 0.72
C THR A 58 -8.00 -5.62 1.41
N LEU A 59 -8.13 -5.96 2.69
CA LEU A 59 -7.07 -6.65 3.44
C LEU A 59 -6.69 -7.99 2.80
N GLU A 60 -7.66 -8.73 2.24
CA GLU A 60 -7.40 -9.97 1.50
C GLU A 60 -6.49 -9.73 0.30
N THR A 61 -6.76 -8.68 -0.48
CA THR A 61 -5.95 -8.31 -1.64
C THR A 61 -4.53 -7.92 -1.20
N ALA A 62 -4.42 -7.14 -0.13
CA ALA A 62 -3.13 -6.78 0.46
C ALA A 62 -2.36 -8.03 0.94
N GLY A 63 -3.04 -9.00 1.55
CA GLY A 63 -2.44 -10.27 1.99
C GLY A 63 -1.91 -11.11 0.84
N ARG A 64 -2.63 -11.20 -0.28
CA ARG A 64 -2.15 -11.90 -1.49
C ARG A 64 -0.91 -11.24 -2.08
N LEU A 65 -0.89 -9.91 -2.15
CA LEU A 65 0.28 -9.16 -2.60
C LEU A 65 1.46 -9.34 -1.65
N ALA A 66 1.24 -9.28 -0.34
CA ALA A 66 2.28 -9.49 0.66
C ALA A 66 2.88 -10.90 0.56
N ALA A 67 2.04 -11.94 0.43
CA ALA A 67 2.50 -13.32 0.24
C ALA A 67 3.34 -13.47 -1.04
N TYR A 68 2.90 -12.87 -2.15
CA TYR A 68 3.65 -12.88 -3.41
C TYR A 68 5.01 -12.17 -3.29
N LEU A 69 5.04 -11.03 -2.60
CA LEU A 69 6.22 -10.19 -2.45
C LEU A 69 7.16 -10.65 -1.31
N GLY A 70 6.82 -11.70 -0.57
CA GLY A 70 7.58 -12.16 0.59
C GLY A 70 7.59 -11.17 1.75
N LEU A 71 6.53 -10.37 1.91
CA LEU A 71 6.40 -9.34 2.94
C LEU A 71 5.69 -9.88 4.18
N ALA A 72 6.08 -9.37 5.34
CA ALA A 72 5.43 -9.61 6.62
C ALA A 72 5.03 -8.29 7.28
N LEU A 73 3.98 -8.33 8.12
CA LEU A 73 3.65 -7.21 8.99
C LEU A 73 4.64 -7.18 10.16
N LEU A 74 5.30 -6.04 10.35
CA LEU A 74 6.25 -5.81 11.43
C LEU A 74 5.75 -4.66 12.32
N PRO A 75 6.11 -4.64 13.61
CA PRO A 75 5.90 -3.47 14.44
C PRO A 75 6.51 -2.24 13.79
N ALA A 76 5.79 -1.11 13.81
CA ALA A 76 6.40 0.15 13.44
C ALA A 76 7.53 0.43 14.44
N THR A 77 8.73 0.70 13.94
CA THR A 77 9.76 1.31 14.78
C THR A 77 9.23 2.68 15.18
N GLN A 78 9.03 2.94 16.48
CA GLN A 78 8.70 4.28 16.97
C GLN A 78 9.94 5.17 16.77
N GLY A 79 10.18 5.62 15.53
CA GLY A 79 11.37 6.40 15.17
C GLY A 79 11.10 7.52 14.16
N ASP A 80 10.05 7.41 13.34
CA ASP A 80 9.83 8.34 12.23
C ASP A 80 8.62 9.29 12.42
N ALA A 81 7.88 9.15 13.53
CA ALA A 81 6.73 10.02 13.84
C ALA A 81 7.12 11.37 14.49
N GLY A 82 8.42 11.68 14.63
CA GLY A 82 8.91 12.80 15.43
C GLY A 82 9.87 13.78 14.73
N LYS A 83 9.98 13.77 13.39
CA LYS A 83 10.81 14.75 12.66
C LYS A 83 9.97 15.55 11.69
N ASN A 84 9.24 16.54 12.21
CA ASN A 84 8.80 17.73 11.48
C ASN A 84 8.41 18.83 12.49
N GLU A 85 9.40 19.35 13.20
CA GLU A 85 9.36 20.71 13.77
C GLU A 85 10.70 21.37 13.47
N GLY A 86 10.68 22.28 12.50
CA GLY A 86 11.77 23.14 12.06
C GLY A 86 11.18 24.32 11.31
#